data_AF-A0A7C5U4C3-F1
#
_entry.id   AF-A0A7C5U4C3-F1
#
_cell.length_a   1.000
_cell.length_b   1.000
_cell.length_c   1.000
_cell.angle_alpha   90.00
_cell.angle_beta   90.00
_cell.angle_gamma   90.00
#
_symmetry.space_group_name_H-M   'P 1'
#
loop_
_entity.id
_entity.type
_entity.pdbx_description
1 polymer ?
#
loop_
_entity_poly.entity_id
_entity_poly.type
_entity_poly.pdbx_seq_one_letter_code
_entity_poly.pdbx_strand_id
1 'polypeptide(L)'
;MKNLWQGKNWNLKVLYSKAGVATQILVSTDECDLLVDVGDGTLRDLLENNYDFNKLEAIAITHGHYDHMGGLWSMFGFLRMLGRSRDLTIISPKDCNEVKTVVYGFLEIYEKTMPYKVILKEVVDGEEVNVGRMIVQAFQVIHRGSIKHAGILEPIPAMGYSIK
;
A
#
# COMPACT_ATOMS: atom_id res chain seq x y z
N MET A 1 -7.04 -13.47 -17.45
CA MET A 1 -7.44 -13.71 -16.03
C MET A 1 -8.48 -12.67 -15.66
N LYS A 2 -9.45 -13.03 -14.81
CA LYS A 2 -10.38 -12.07 -14.22
C LYS A 2 -9.57 -11.13 -13.33
N ASN A 3 -9.71 -9.81 -13.50
CA ASN A 3 -9.00 -8.79 -12.72
C ASN A 3 -9.96 -7.94 -11.87
N LEU A 4 -11.25 -8.30 -11.83
CA LEU A 4 -12.29 -7.62 -11.09
C LEU A 4 -13.19 -8.63 -10.39
N TRP A 5 -13.41 -8.44 -9.10
CA TRP A 5 -14.36 -9.17 -8.27
C TRP A 5 -15.30 -8.17 -7.62
N GLN A 6 -16.55 -8.55 -7.45
CA GLN A 6 -17.59 -7.70 -6.88
C GLN A 6 -18.46 -8.55 -5.95
N GLY A 7 -18.67 -8.05 -4.75
CA GLY A 7 -19.67 -8.52 -3.81
C GLY A 7 -20.81 -7.52 -3.68
N LYS A 8 -21.64 -7.67 -2.64
CA LYS A 8 -22.82 -6.81 -2.44
C LYS A 8 -22.44 -5.34 -2.22
N ASN A 9 -21.40 -5.08 -1.41
CA ASN A 9 -20.97 -3.73 -0.99
C ASN A 9 -19.44 -3.57 -1.07
N TRP A 10 -18.78 -4.37 -1.91
CA TRP A 10 -17.34 -4.30 -2.11
C TRP A 10 -16.96 -4.66 -3.53
N ASN A 11 -15.86 -4.10 -4.00
CA ASN A 11 -15.20 -4.53 -5.22
C ASN A 11 -13.69 -4.65 -5.00
N LEU A 12 -13.07 -5.57 -5.74
CA LEU A 12 -11.62 -5.76 -5.76
C LEU A 12 -11.17 -5.72 -7.20
N LYS A 13 -10.20 -4.86 -7.50
CA LYS A 13 -9.60 -4.73 -8.82
C LYS A 13 -8.09 -4.89 -8.74
N VAL A 14 -7.56 -5.87 -9.46
CA VAL A 14 -6.11 -5.96 -9.70
C VAL A 14 -5.79 -4.93 -10.78
N LEU A 15 -5.19 -3.82 -10.38
CA LEU A 15 -4.77 -2.76 -11.30
C LEU A 15 -3.59 -3.26 -12.15
N TYR A 16 -2.61 -3.85 -11.48
CA TYR A 16 -1.47 -4.50 -12.11
C TYR A 16 -0.80 -5.48 -11.13
N SER A 17 -0.26 -6.59 -11.64
CA SER A 17 0.60 -7.47 -10.86
C SER A 17 1.52 -8.26 -11.79
N LYS A 18 2.82 -7.98 -11.67
CA LYS A 18 3.90 -8.71 -12.33
C LYS A 18 5.12 -8.65 -11.43
N ALA A 19 5.56 -9.83 -10.98
CA ALA A 19 6.71 -9.97 -10.09
C ALA A 19 7.96 -9.28 -10.65
N GLY A 20 8.66 -8.54 -9.79
CA GLY A 20 9.82 -7.74 -10.19
C GLY A 20 9.46 -6.61 -11.14
N VAL A 21 8.22 -6.12 -11.13
CA VAL A 21 7.82 -4.91 -11.86
C VAL A 21 6.96 -4.03 -10.96
N ALA A 22 5.75 -4.49 -10.65
CA ALA A 22 4.82 -3.79 -9.77
C ALA A 22 3.67 -4.73 -9.35
N THR A 23 3.11 -4.52 -8.17
CA THR A 23 1.83 -5.08 -7.70
C THR A 23 1.01 -4.00 -6.98
N GLN A 24 -0.27 -3.90 -7.36
CA GLN A 24 -1.24 -2.99 -6.75
C GLN A 24 -2.66 -3.54 -6.95
N ILE A 25 -3.38 -3.71 -5.85
CA ILE A 25 -4.75 -4.21 -5.81
C ILE A 25 -5.61 -3.20 -5.09
N LEU A 26 -6.64 -2.68 -5.76
CA LEU A 26 -7.60 -1.76 -5.17
C LEU A 26 -8.76 -2.56 -4.58
N VAL A 27 -9.00 -2.39 -3.29
CA VAL A 27 -10.18 -2.89 -2.57
C VAL A 27 -11.04 -1.70 -2.22
N SER A 28 -12.29 -1.73 -2.66
CA SER A 28 -13.21 -0.61 -2.55
C SER A 28 -14.50 -1.02 -1.88
N THR A 29 -14.98 -0.16 -1.01
CA THR A 29 -16.33 -0.22 -0.43
C THR A 29 -17.12 1.03 -0.83
N ASP A 30 -18.36 1.15 -0.37
CA ASP A 30 -19.15 2.37 -0.60
C ASP A 30 -18.58 3.59 0.17
N GLU A 31 -17.77 3.36 1.20
CA GLU A 31 -17.29 4.41 2.12
C GLU A 31 -15.87 4.85 1.86
N CYS A 32 -14.98 3.88 1.66
CA CYS A 32 -13.56 4.11 1.48
C CYS A 32 -12.88 2.95 0.76
N ASP A 33 -11.64 3.21 0.37
CA ASP A 33 -10.81 2.27 -0.35
C ASP A 33 -9.52 1.99 0.41
N LEU A 34 -9.06 0.75 0.24
CA LEU A 34 -7.76 0.24 0.66
C LEU A 34 -6.99 -0.15 -0.60
N LEU A 35 -5.77 0.35 -0.73
CA LEU A 35 -4.84 -0.15 -1.72
C LEU A 35 -3.91 -1.18 -1.08
N VAL A 36 -3.85 -2.40 -1.63
CA VAL A 36 -2.88 -3.43 -1.23
C VAL A 36 -1.71 -3.35 -2.18
N ASP A 37 -0.54 -3.03 -1.63
CA ASP A 37 0.70 -2.66 -2.32
C ASP A 37 0.56 -1.43 -3.24
N VAL A 38 1.68 -0.76 -3.47
CA VAL A 38 1.81 0.45 -4.30
C VAL A 38 3.09 0.32 -5.11
N GLY A 39 3.12 -0.62 -6.05
CA GLY A 39 4.22 -0.77 -6.99
C GLY A 39 4.45 0.47 -7.87
N ASP A 40 5.59 0.51 -8.56
CA ASP A 40 5.88 1.57 -9.52
C ASP A 40 4.81 1.63 -10.63
N GLY A 41 4.37 2.84 -10.98
CA GLY A 41 3.27 3.07 -11.92
C GLY A 41 1.88 3.11 -11.29
N THR A 42 1.70 2.79 -10.01
CA THR A 42 0.37 2.79 -9.36
C THR A 42 -0.39 4.11 -9.54
N LEU A 43 0.29 5.26 -9.42
CA LEU A 43 -0.33 6.57 -9.63
C LEU A 43 -0.92 6.72 -11.04
N ARG A 44 -0.16 6.31 -12.07
CA ARG A 44 -0.63 6.33 -13.47
C ARG A 44 -1.83 5.41 -13.63
N ASP A 45 -1.73 4.18 -13.12
CA ASP A 45 -2.81 3.19 -13.25
C ASP A 45 -4.11 3.68 -12.57
N LEU A 46 -4.03 4.33 -11.41
CA LEU A 46 -5.19 4.95 -10.75
C LEU A 46 -5.78 6.11 -11.58
N LEU A 47 -4.93 6.98 -12.12
CA LEU A 47 -5.37 8.10 -12.98
C LEU A 47 -6.07 7.62 -14.26
N GLU A 48 -5.52 6.60 -14.93
CA GLU A 48 -6.12 5.99 -16.12
C GLU A 48 -7.48 5.34 -15.82
N ASN A 49 -7.70 4.95 -14.57
CA ASN A 49 -8.97 4.42 -14.08
C ASN A 49 -9.92 5.50 -13.52
N ASN A 50 -9.61 6.79 -13.72
CA ASN A 50 -10.38 7.93 -13.20
C ASN A 50 -10.68 7.81 -11.70
N TYR A 51 -9.69 7.35 -10.93
CA TYR A 51 -9.82 7.11 -9.51
C TYR A 51 -10.04 8.40 -8.70
N ASP A 52 -10.98 8.36 -7.73
CA ASP A 52 -11.18 9.44 -6.76
C ASP A 52 -10.26 9.24 -5.55
N PHE A 53 -9.16 9.98 -5.53
CA PHE A 53 -8.16 9.91 -4.47
C PHE A 53 -8.67 10.33 -3.07
N ASN A 54 -9.85 10.93 -2.96
CA ASN A 54 -10.45 11.22 -1.64
C ASN A 54 -10.95 9.96 -0.93
N LYS A 55 -11.24 8.89 -1.68
CA LYS A 55 -11.69 7.60 -1.14
C LYS A 55 -10.57 6.78 -0.52
N LEU A 56 -9.33 6.99 -0.94
CA LEU A 56 -8.18 6.26 -0.44
C LEU A 56 -7.99 6.57 1.04
N GLU A 57 -8.18 5.57 1.90
CA GLU A 57 -8.06 5.72 3.36
C GLU A 57 -6.75 5.12 3.86
N ALA A 58 -6.34 3.99 3.27
CA ALA A 58 -5.11 3.31 3.64
C ALA A 58 -4.40 2.64 2.46
N ILE A 59 -3.10 2.43 2.62
CA ILE A 59 -2.27 1.56 1.79
C ILE A 59 -1.71 0.47 2.70
N ALA A 60 -1.97 -0.81 2.40
CA ALA A 60 -1.39 -1.95 3.09
C ALA A 60 -0.26 -2.55 2.25
N ILE A 61 0.97 -2.43 2.74
CA ILE A 61 2.17 -2.95 2.08
C ILE A 61 2.43 -4.37 2.59
N THR A 62 2.53 -5.34 1.69
CA THR A 62 2.78 -6.74 2.08
C THR A 62 4.22 -6.95 2.57
N HIS A 63 5.21 -6.34 1.92
CA HIS A 63 6.63 -6.43 2.26
C HIS A 63 7.47 -5.36 1.55
N GLY A 64 8.75 -5.24 1.94
CA GLY A 64 9.66 -4.16 1.51
C GLY A 64 10.27 -4.27 0.11
N HIS A 65 9.86 -5.22 -0.75
CA HIS A 65 10.38 -5.25 -2.12
C HIS A 65 9.89 -4.05 -2.94
N TYR A 66 10.74 -3.57 -3.85
CA TYR A 66 10.46 -2.35 -4.60
C TYR A 66 9.20 -2.44 -5.47
N ASP A 67 8.86 -3.62 -5.99
CA ASP A 67 7.68 -3.83 -6.82
C ASP A 67 6.38 -3.80 -6.01
N HIS A 68 6.45 -3.76 -4.68
CA HIS A 68 5.30 -3.65 -3.78
C HIS A 68 5.17 -2.27 -3.12
N MET A 69 6.25 -1.49 -3.03
CA MET A 69 6.24 -0.19 -2.35
C MET A 69 6.78 0.99 -3.16
N GLY A 70 7.38 0.75 -4.33
CA GLY A 70 8.13 1.73 -5.13
C GLY A 70 7.35 3.00 -5.48
N GLY A 71 6.02 2.92 -5.56
CA GLY A 71 5.14 4.04 -5.85
C GLY A 71 4.81 4.94 -4.66
N LEU A 72 5.21 4.61 -3.42
CA LEU A 72 4.89 5.41 -2.21
C LEU A 72 5.31 6.88 -2.35
N TRP A 73 6.54 7.12 -2.82
CA TRP A 73 7.08 8.48 -2.95
C TRP A 73 6.24 9.34 -3.90
N SER A 74 5.93 8.80 -5.09
CA SER A 74 5.10 9.47 -6.09
C SER A 74 3.67 9.68 -5.59
N MET A 75 3.12 8.70 -4.86
CA MET A 75 1.78 8.79 -4.28
C MET A 75 1.69 9.95 -3.27
N PHE A 76 2.64 10.05 -2.34
CA PHE A 76 2.64 11.13 -1.35
C PHE A 76 2.80 12.51 -2.00
N GLY A 77 3.71 12.63 -2.97
CA GLY A 77 3.90 13.87 -3.71
C GLY A 77 2.62 14.31 -4.44
N PHE A 78 1.94 13.37 -5.08
CA PHE A 78 0.72 13.65 -5.81
C PHE A 78 -0.45 14.04 -4.89
N LEU A 79 -0.69 13.29 -3.81
CA LEU A 79 -1.73 13.61 -2.83
C LEU A 79 -1.49 14.96 -2.15
N ARG A 80 -0.22 15.31 -1.89
CA ARG A 80 0.18 16.63 -1.40
C ARG A 80 -0.17 17.73 -2.42
N MET A 81 0.16 17.53 -3.69
CA MET A 81 -0.16 18.48 -4.77
C MET A 81 -1.67 18.67 -4.95
N LEU A 82 -2.46 17.60 -4.79
CA LEU A 82 -3.92 17.67 -4.82
C LEU A 82 -4.52 18.45 -3.64
N GLY A 83 -3.74 18.80 -2.62
CA GLY A 83 -4.25 19.48 -1.43
C GLY A 83 -5.15 18.58 -0.58
N ARG A 84 -4.92 17.26 -0.60
CA ARG A 84 -5.67 16.30 0.21
C ARG A 84 -5.67 16.75 1.68
N SER A 85 -6.84 16.73 2.31
CA SER A 85 -7.03 17.10 3.73
C SER A 85 -7.22 15.91 4.66
N ARG A 86 -7.58 14.74 4.13
CA ARG A 86 -7.76 13.51 4.91
C ARG A 86 -6.41 12.85 5.17
N ASP A 87 -6.22 12.33 6.37
CA ASP A 87 -5.02 11.55 6.71
C ASP A 87 -4.93 10.28 5.85
N LEU A 88 -3.72 9.74 5.70
CA LEU A 88 -3.45 8.52 4.95
C LEU A 88 -2.74 7.51 5.87
N THR A 89 -3.32 6.34 6.05
CA THR A 89 -2.70 5.27 6.84
C THR A 89 -1.85 4.36 5.97
N ILE A 90 -0.60 4.11 6.37
CA ILE A 90 0.30 3.13 5.76
C ILE A 90 0.41 1.95 6.71
N ILE A 91 -0.20 0.83 6.36
CA ILE A 91 -0.09 -0.42 7.10
C ILE A 91 1.12 -1.17 6.54
N SER A 92 2.06 -1.55 7.41
CA SER A 92 3.32 -2.19 7.01
C SER A 92 3.71 -3.28 8.00
N PRO A 93 4.40 -4.36 7.58
CA PRO A 93 4.96 -5.32 8.51
C PRO A 93 5.88 -4.59 9.49
N LYS A 94 5.83 -5.00 10.75
CA LYS A 94 6.79 -4.54 11.75
C LYS A 94 8.22 -4.79 11.28
N ASP A 95 9.10 -3.83 11.52
CA ASP A 95 10.53 -3.87 11.16
C ASP A 95 10.81 -3.88 9.64
N CYS A 96 9.82 -3.50 8.81
CA CYS A 96 10.03 -3.24 7.38
C CYS A 96 10.73 -1.88 7.17
N ASN A 97 12.06 -1.90 7.12
CA ASN A 97 12.87 -0.68 7.06
C ASN A 97 12.70 0.08 5.73
N GLU A 98 12.47 -0.61 4.63
CA GLU A 98 12.29 -0.02 3.30
C GLU A 98 11.11 0.95 3.29
N VAL A 99 9.96 0.52 3.83
CA VAL A 99 8.76 1.36 3.95
C VAL A 99 9.00 2.51 4.93
N LYS A 100 9.61 2.23 6.10
CA LYS A 100 9.95 3.26 7.09
C LYS A 100 10.81 4.37 6.48
N THR A 101 11.87 4.00 5.77
CA THR A 101 12.80 4.94 5.15
C THR A 101 12.09 5.83 4.14
N VAL A 102 11.22 5.26 3.29
CA VAL A 102 10.46 6.04 2.31
C VAL A 102 9.47 6.99 3.00
N VAL A 103 8.72 6.52 3.99
CA VAL A 103 7.74 7.34 4.71
C VAL A 103 8.42 8.48 5.46
N TYR A 104 9.40 8.18 6.32
CA TYR A 104 10.06 9.20 7.11
C TYR A 104 10.94 10.13 6.28
N GLY A 105 11.64 9.62 5.26
CA GLY A 105 12.43 10.45 4.36
C GLY A 105 11.57 11.42 3.56
N PHE A 106 10.36 11.01 3.13
CA PHE A 106 9.44 11.93 2.47
C PHE A 106 8.96 13.03 3.43
N LEU A 107 8.55 12.64 4.64
CA LEU A 107 8.08 13.58 5.66
C LEU A 107 9.18 14.57 6.06
N GLU A 108 10.42 14.11 6.27
CA GLU A 108 11.56 14.96 6.61
C GLU A 108 11.77 16.09 5.58
N ILE A 109 11.60 15.79 4.30
CA ILE A 109 11.80 16.79 3.22
C ILE A 109 10.60 17.74 3.09
N TYR A 110 9.37 17.23 3.22
CA TYR A 110 8.15 17.97 2.82
C TYR A 110 7.24 18.43 3.96
N GLU A 111 7.55 18.10 5.22
CA GLU A 111 6.73 18.31 6.43
C GLU A 111 6.01 19.67 6.44
N LYS A 112 6.75 20.76 6.21
CA LYS A 112 6.24 22.16 6.30
C LYS A 112 5.10 22.48 5.34
N THR A 113 4.86 21.61 4.36
CA THR A 113 3.90 21.83 3.28
C THR A 113 2.94 20.66 3.10
N MET A 114 2.91 19.72 4.06
CA MET A 114 2.00 18.58 4.01
C MET A 114 0.59 19.00 4.46
N PRO A 115 -0.44 18.88 3.59
CA PRO A 115 -1.81 19.23 3.94
C PRO A 115 -2.57 18.11 4.68
N TYR A 116 -1.96 16.93 4.83
CA TYR A 116 -2.51 15.76 5.53
C TYR A 116 -1.40 15.00 6.27
N LYS A 117 -1.77 14.16 7.23
CA LYS A 117 -0.82 13.30 7.94
C LYS A 117 -0.65 11.97 7.24
N VAL A 118 0.58 11.48 7.19
CA VAL A 118 0.90 10.08 6.85
C VAL A 118 1.12 9.32 8.14
N ILE A 119 0.29 8.32 8.41
CA ILE A 119 0.30 7.55 9.66
C ILE A 119 0.87 6.16 9.35
N LEU A 120 2.10 5.89 9.79
CA LEU A 120 2.70 4.56 9.69
C LEU A 120 2.17 3.66 10.81
N LYS A 121 1.40 2.64 10.45
CA LYS A 121 0.89 1.60 11.33
C LYS A 121 1.64 0.30 11.06
N GLU A 122 2.63 0.01 11.90
CA GLU A 122 3.31 -1.28 11.89
C GLU A 122 2.40 -2.36 12.47
N VAL A 123 2.36 -3.53 11.83
CA VAL A 123 1.54 -4.67 12.24
C VAL A 123 2.35 -5.95 12.42
N VAL A 124 1.89 -6.79 13.34
CA VAL A 124 2.38 -8.17 13.55
C VAL A 124 1.30 -9.20 13.20
N ASP A 125 1.67 -10.48 13.23
CA ASP A 125 0.72 -11.58 12.96
C ASP A 125 -0.54 -11.49 13.83
N GLY A 126 -1.70 -11.64 13.19
CA GLY A 126 -3.01 -11.60 13.83
C GLY A 126 -3.55 -10.21 14.16
N GLU A 127 -2.75 -9.15 14.02
CA GLU A 127 -3.17 -7.78 14.35
C GLU A 127 -4.24 -7.27 13.38
N GLU A 128 -5.26 -6.60 13.91
CA GLU A 128 -6.35 -6.01 13.16
C GLU A 128 -6.22 -4.48 13.12
N VAL A 129 -6.42 -3.91 11.92
CA VAL A 129 -6.47 -2.47 11.69
C VAL A 129 -7.81 -2.13 11.04
N ASN A 130 -8.51 -1.16 11.61
CA ASN A 130 -9.74 -0.64 11.03
C ASN A 130 -9.41 0.37 9.92
N VAL A 131 -9.97 0.16 8.73
CA VAL A 131 -9.90 1.08 7.60
C VAL A 131 -11.34 1.40 7.18
N GLY A 132 -11.87 2.51 7.70
CA GLY A 132 -13.31 2.76 7.67
C GLY A 132 -14.08 1.63 8.37
N ARG A 133 -14.97 0.94 7.65
CA ARG A 133 -15.68 -0.26 8.13
C ARG A 133 -14.97 -1.58 7.82
N MET A 134 -13.87 -1.56 7.07
CA MET A 134 -13.10 -2.76 6.80
C MET A 134 -12.26 -3.13 8.02
N ILE A 135 -12.23 -4.41 8.37
CA ILE A 135 -11.27 -4.96 9.33
C ILE A 135 -10.16 -5.64 8.52
N VAL A 136 -8.97 -5.05 8.55
CA VAL A 136 -7.78 -5.56 7.86
C VAL A 136 -6.94 -6.35 8.87
N GLN A 137 -7.01 -7.67 8.80
CA GLN A 137 -6.25 -8.57 9.67
C GLN A 137 -4.96 -9.03 8.98
N ALA A 138 -3.82 -8.74 9.59
CA ALA A 138 -2.52 -9.20 9.12
C ALA A 138 -2.29 -10.67 9.47
N PHE A 139 -1.66 -11.41 8.57
CA PHE A 139 -1.13 -12.75 8.85
C PHE A 139 0.27 -12.91 8.27
N GLN A 140 1.19 -13.48 9.03
CA GLN A 140 2.59 -13.60 8.64
C GLN A 140 2.78 -14.61 7.51
N VAL A 141 3.65 -14.27 6.55
CA VAL A 141 4.08 -15.17 5.49
C VAL A 141 5.61 -15.29 5.45
N ILE A 142 6.11 -16.40 4.94
CA ILE A 142 7.56 -16.59 4.73
C ILE A 142 7.89 -16.14 3.32
N HIS A 143 8.71 -15.10 3.20
CA HIS A 143 9.10 -14.54 1.91
C HIS A 143 10.56 -14.12 1.91
N ARG A 144 11.19 -14.20 0.73
CA ARG A 144 12.62 -13.91 0.52
C ARG A 144 12.81 -13.16 -0.80
N GLY A 145 13.84 -12.31 -0.84
CA GLY A 145 14.35 -11.75 -2.08
C GLY A 145 15.24 -12.74 -2.84
N SER A 146 15.31 -12.58 -4.16
CA SER A 146 16.26 -13.30 -5.01
C SER A 146 16.89 -12.34 -6.01
N ILE A 147 18.22 -12.27 -6.01
CA ILE A 147 18.99 -11.40 -6.90
C ILE A 147 19.93 -12.27 -7.72
N LYS A 148 19.95 -12.08 -9.04
CA LYS A 148 20.70 -12.94 -10.00
C LYS A 148 22.14 -13.27 -9.58
N HIS A 149 22.83 -12.34 -8.94
CA HIS A 149 24.23 -12.49 -8.52
C HIS A 149 24.41 -12.68 -7.00
N ALA A 150 23.39 -12.43 -6.19
CA ALA A 150 23.45 -12.61 -4.73
C ALA A 150 22.72 -13.88 -4.25
N GLY A 151 22.01 -14.57 -5.14
CA GLY A 151 21.21 -15.75 -4.81
C GLY A 151 19.94 -15.39 -4.05
N ILE A 152 19.46 -16.36 -3.27
CA ILE A 152 18.32 -16.22 -2.37
C ILE A 152 18.80 -15.56 -1.08
N LEU A 153 18.14 -14.48 -0.67
CA LEU A 153 18.48 -13.71 0.51
C LEU A 153 17.80 -14.27 1.78
N GLU A 154 18.12 -13.68 2.93
CA GLU A 154 17.44 -13.95 4.19
C GLU A 154 15.94 -13.61 4.14
N PRO A 155 15.11 -14.24 4.99
CA PRO A 155 13.70 -13.87 5.09
C PRO A 155 13.54 -12.39 5.46
N ILE A 156 12.52 -11.78 4.89
CA ILE A 156 12.15 -10.39 5.18
C ILE A 156 10.81 -10.34 5.92
N PRO A 157 10.51 -9.25 6.65
CA PRO A 157 9.18 -9.01 7.18
C PRO A 157 8.14 -9.02 6.05
N ALA A 158 7.17 -9.92 6.13
CA ALA A 158 6.14 -10.08 5.12
C ALA A 158 4.81 -10.51 5.73
N MET A 159 3.74 -9.87 5.26
CA MET A 159 2.37 -10.10 5.71
C MET A 159 1.45 -10.30 4.51
N GLY A 160 0.46 -11.17 4.67
CA GLY A 160 -0.78 -11.13 3.91
C GLY A 160 -1.89 -10.44 4.71
N TYR A 161 -2.99 -10.11 4.04
CA TYR A 161 -4.12 -9.42 4.64
C TYR A 161 -5.43 -10.13 4.35
N SER A 162 -6.20 -10.41 5.40
CA SER A 162 -7.60 -10.79 5.31
C SER A 162 -8.45 -9.57 5.56
N ILE A 163 -9.46 -9.32 4.71
CA ILE A 163 -10.30 -8.13 4.76
C ILE A 163 -11.74 -8.60 4.99
N LYS A 164 -12.33 -8.16 6.11
CA LYS A 164 -13.70 -8.49 6.52
C LYS A 164 -14.59 -7.25 6.46
#